data_AF-A0A955E7Z3-F1
#
_entry.id   AF-A0A955E7Z3-F1
#
_cell.length_a   1.000
_cell.length_b   1.000
_cell.length_c   1.000
_cell.angle_alpha   90.00
_cell.angle_beta   90.00
_cell.angle_gamma   90.00
#
_symmetry.space_group_name_H-M   'P 1'
#
loop_
_entity.id
_entity.type
_entity.pdbx_description
1 polymer ?
#
loop_
_entity_poly.entity_id
_entity_poly.type
_entity_poly.pdbx_seq_one_letter_code
_entity_poly.pdbx_strand_id
1 'polypeptide(L)'
;MLTADFLKKKFHETATYEAHVAAGAPTKQEAWNRVYNQAALTETHKALLRAFTRKMHVIVSSGVWCGDCVAQCPLIQRIGEASANIEVRFADRDEHADLSSQLAINAGVRVPVAVFMAEDFELVST
;
A
#
# COMPACT_ATOMS: atom_id res chain seq x y z
N MET A 1 17.36 -7.34 -5.44
CA MET A 1 17.60 -6.26 -4.46
C MET A 1 16.59 -5.16 -4.74
N LEU A 2 16.06 -4.50 -3.70
CA LEU A 2 15.08 -3.43 -3.81
C LEU A 2 15.73 -2.11 -4.27
N THR A 3 16.30 -2.12 -5.47
CA THR A 3 16.93 -0.94 -6.10
C THR A 3 15.86 0.04 -6.58
N ALA A 4 16.20 1.33 -6.69
CA ALA A 4 15.28 2.37 -7.18
C ALA A 4 14.63 2.02 -8.53
N ASP A 5 15.38 1.55 -9.52
CA ASP A 5 14.82 1.19 -10.85
C ASP A 5 13.79 0.06 -10.77
N PHE A 6 14.07 -0.97 -9.98
CA PHE A 6 13.15 -2.09 -9.74
C PHE A 6 11.87 -1.60 -9.05
N LEU A 7 12.00 -0.79 -8.01
CA LEU A 7 10.89 -0.26 -7.24
C LEU A 7 10.03 0.70 -8.07
N LYS A 8 10.66 1.56 -8.87
CA LYS A 8 9.99 2.43 -9.84
C LYS A 8 9.16 1.65 -10.84
N LYS A 9 9.76 0.60 -11.44
CA LYS A 9 9.04 -0.30 -12.34
C LYS A 9 7.83 -0.92 -11.63
N LYS A 10 8.03 -1.48 -10.43
CA LYS A 10 6.95 -2.11 -9.66
C LYS A 10 5.84 -1.12 -9.33
N PHE A 11 6.18 0.08 -8.89
CA PHE A 11 5.19 1.11 -8.56
C PHE A 11 4.22 1.39 -9.72
N HIS A 12 4.74 1.44 -10.95
CA HIS A 12 3.93 1.65 -12.15
C HIS A 12 3.15 0.42 -12.62
N GLU A 13 3.60 -0.79 -12.29
CA GLU A 13 2.89 -2.04 -12.55
C GLU A 13 1.77 -2.32 -11.55
N THR A 14 1.85 -1.73 -10.35
CA THR A 14 0.92 -1.99 -9.25
C THR A 14 -0.39 -1.21 -9.34
N ALA A 15 -1.45 -1.80 -8.80
CA ALA A 15 -2.80 -1.27 -8.87
C ALA A 15 -3.02 -0.05 -7.96
N THR A 16 -4.01 0.77 -8.30
CA THR A 16 -4.62 1.68 -7.31
C THR A 16 -5.38 0.87 -6.26
N TYR A 17 -5.76 1.50 -5.15
CA TYR A 17 -6.59 0.86 -4.13
C TYR A 17 -7.89 0.28 -4.70
N GLU A 18 -8.61 1.06 -5.51
CA GLU A 18 -9.90 0.66 -6.07
C GLU A 18 -9.76 -0.54 -7.00
N ALA A 19 -8.74 -0.51 -7.87
CA ALA A 19 -8.46 -1.61 -8.78
C ALA A 19 -8.03 -2.88 -8.04
N HIS A 20 -7.20 -2.75 -6.99
CA HIS A 20 -6.80 -3.87 -6.14
C HIS A 20 -8.00 -4.52 -5.45
N VAL A 21 -8.88 -3.71 -4.85
CA VAL A 21 -10.11 -4.22 -4.19
C VAL A 21 -11.03 -4.88 -5.21
N ALA A 22 -11.25 -4.25 -6.37
CA ALA A 22 -12.15 -4.75 -7.42
C ALA A 22 -11.73 -6.12 -8.00
N ALA A 23 -10.44 -6.48 -7.92
CA ALA A 23 -9.96 -7.79 -8.34
C ALA A 23 -10.41 -8.94 -7.41
N GLY A 24 -10.85 -8.64 -6.18
CA GLY A 24 -11.34 -9.64 -5.23
C GLY A 24 -12.79 -10.09 -5.48
N ALA A 25 -13.18 -11.22 -4.90
CA ALA A 25 -14.58 -11.67 -4.90
C ALA A 25 -15.50 -10.67 -4.15
N PRO A 26 -16.80 -10.58 -4.47
CA PRO A 26 -17.71 -9.58 -3.89
C PRO A 26 -17.70 -9.52 -2.35
N THR A 27 -17.67 -10.67 -1.67
CA THR A 27 -17.63 -10.74 -0.20
C THR A 27 -16.34 -10.13 0.39
N LYS A 28 -15.23 -10.19 -0.35
CA LYS A 28 -13.98 -9.53 0.04
C LYS A 28 -14.06 -8.04 -0.20
N GLN A 29 -14.59 -7.61 -1.36
CA GLN A 29 -14.80 -6.19 -1.65
C GLN A 29 -15.64 -5.51 -0.56
N GLU A 30 -16.74 -6.13 -0.15
CA GLU A 30 -17.59 -5.64 0.93
C GLU A 30 -16.84 -5.47 2.27
N ALA A 31 -15.97 -6.42 2.61
CA ALA A 31 -15.19 -6.36 3.84
C ALA A 31 -14.18 -5.20 3.81
N TRP A 32 -13.48 -5.01 2.69
CA TRP A 32 -12.57 -3.88 2.50
C TRP A 32 -13.31 -2.54 2.55
N ASN A 33 -14.44 -2.43 1.84
CA ASN A 33 -15.26 -1.21 1.80
C ASN A 33 -15.80 -0.86 3.19
N ARG A 34 -16.18 -1.86 4.00
CA ARG A 34 -16.63 -1.64 5.37
C ARG A 34 -15.56 -0.95 6.22
N VAL A 35 -14.32 -1.46 6.18
CA VAL A 35 -13.21 -0.86 6.95
C VAL A 35 -12.86 0.52 6.39
N TYR A 36 -12.78 0.67 5.07
CA TYR A 36 -12.52 1.96 4.41
C TYR A 36 -13.54 3.04 4.80
N ASN A 37 -14.83 2.69 4.86
CA ASN A 37 -15.90 3.62 5.22
C ASN A 37 -15.89 3.99 6.71
N GLN A 38 -15.35 3.13 7.58
CA GLN A 38 -15.20 3.40 9.00
C GLN A 38 -13.89 4.15 9.33
N ALA A 39 -12.88 4.00 8.47
CA ALA A 39 -11.58 4.62 8.64
C ALA A 39 -11.67 6.14 8.48
N ALA A 40 -11.51 6.86 9.59
CA ALA A 40 -11.54 8.31 9.63
C ALA A 40 -10.29 8.85 10.32
N LEU A 41 -9.66 9.85 9.70
CA LEU A 41 -8.55 10.59 10.29
C LEU A 41 -9.07 11.78 11.09
N THR A 42 -8.48 12.02 12.26
CA THR A 42 -8.74 13.24 13.04
C THR A 42 -8.14 14.45 12.33
N GLU A 43 -8.58 15.67 12.70
CA GLU A 43 -7.98 16.88 12.13
C GLU A 43 -6.50 17.03 12.46
N THR A 44 -6.04 16.56 13.62
CA THR A 44 -4.61 16.51 13.97
C THR A 44 -3.82 15.64 12.99
N HIS A 45 -4.32 14.45 12.64
CA HIS A 45 -3.67 13.59 11.66
C HIS A 45 -3.64 14.23 10.28
N LYS A 46 -4.76 14.81 9.82
CA LYS A 46 -4.81 15.48 8.52
C LYS A 46 -3.89 16.69 8.45
N ALA A 47 -3.80 17.48 9.52
CA ALA A 47 -2.91 18.64 9.61
C ALA A 47 -1.44 18.21 9.47
N LEU A 48 -1.03 17.14 10.15
CA LEU A 48 0.31 16.56 10.00
C LEU A 48 0.58 16.11 8.56
N LEU A 49 -0.32 15.35 7.96
CA LEU A 49 -0.15 14.78 6.61
C LEU A 49 -0.13 15.85 5.51
N ARG A 50 -0.89 16.94 5.68
CA ARG A 50 -0.86 18.11 4.78
C ARG A 50 0.42 18.93 4.89
N ALA A 51 1.14 18.84 6.01
CA ALA A 51 2.39 19.58 6.22
C ALA A 51 3.60 18.94 5.53
N PHE A 52 3.49 17.71 5.03
CA PHE A 52 4.56 17.06 4.29
C PHE A 52 4.80 17.78 2.97
N THR A 53 6.07 17.96 2.59
CA THR A 53 6.47 18.74 1.39
C THR A 53 7.24 17.92 0.35
N ARG A 54 7.62 16.68 0.67
CA ARG A 54 8.41 15.79 -0.20
C ARG A 54 7.51 14.70 -0.74
N LYS A 55 7.61 14.41 -2.05
CA LYS A 55 6.85 13.29 -2.63
C LYS A 55 7.37 11.97 -2.07
N MET A 56 6.45 11.08 -1.74
CA MET A 56 6.70 9.75 -1.23
C MET A 56 5.84 8.76 -2.00
N HIS A 57 6.49 7.69 -2.46
CA HIS A 57 5.82 6.60 -3.15
C HIS A 57 5.73 5.44 -2.17
N VAL A 58 4.59 4.76 -2.12
CA VAL A 58 4.37 3.60 -1.24
C VAL A 58 3.80 2.46 -2.05
N ILE A 59 4.43 1.28 -1.97
CA ILE A 59 3.85 0.03 -2.46
C ILE A 59 3.46 -0.81 -1.26
N VAL A 60 2.21 -1.25 -1.19
CA VAL A 60 1.76 -2.21 -0.19
C VAL A 60 1.64 -3.58 -0.87
N SER A 61 2.53 -4.51 -0.54
CA SER A 61 2.32 -5.92 -0.86
C SER A 61 1.15 -6.43 -0.03
N SER A 62 0.12 -6.93 -0.70
CA SER A 62 -1.21 -7.16 -0.13
C SER A 62 -1.84 -8.40 -0.75
N GLY A 63 -2.90 -8.92 -0.14
CA GLY A 63 -3.77 -9.91 -0.74
C GLY A 63 -5.21 -9.61 -0.36
N VAL A 64 -6.11 -9.45 -1.33
CA VAL A 64 -7.54 -9.15 -1.08
C VAL A 64 -8.22 -10.21 -0.20
N TRP A 65 -7.69 -11.43 -0.21
CA TRP A 65 -8.17 -12.56 0.58
C TRP A 65 -7.73 -12.51 2.06
N CYS A 66 -6.67 -11.77 2.39
CA CYS A 66 -6.03 -11.73 3.70
C CYS A 66 -6.79 -10.83 4.69
N GLY A 67 -7.13 -11.35 5.87
CA GLY A 67 -7.84 -10.61 6.91
C GLY A 67 -7.06 -9.40 7.44
N ASP A 68 -5.74 -9.52 7.60
CA ASP A 68 -4.89 -8.41 8.05
C ASP A 68 -4.82 -7.29 7.01
N CYS A 69 -4.78 -7.65 5.72
CA CYS A 69 -4.84 -6.68 4.63
C CYS A 69 -6.18 -5.93 4.64
N VAL A 70 -7.31 -6.65 4.79
CA VAL A 70 -8.65 -6.04 4.92
C VAL A 70 -8.68 -5.03 6.07
N ALA A 71 -8.04 -5.34 7.20
CA ALA A 71 -8.05 -4.50 8.38
C ALA A 71 -7.14 -3.26 8.27
N GLN A 72 -5.99 -3.38 7.58
CA GLN A 72 -4.94 -2.36 7.63
C GLN A 72 -4.80 -1.55 6.33
N CYS A 73 -4.91 -2.19 5.16
CA CYS A 73 -4.69 -1.52 3.88
C CYS A 73 -5.66 -0.34 3.62
N PRO A 74 -6.96 -0.41 3.99
CA PRO A 74 -7.83 0.76 3.91
C PRO A 74 -7.38 1.93 4.78
N LEU A 75 -6.75 1.68 5.93
CA LEU A 75 -6.20 2.72 6.80
C LEU A 75 -5.01 3.41 6.13
N ILE A 76 -4.12 2.62 5.52
CA ILE A 76 -2.97 3.13 4.76
C ILE A 76 -3.45 3.98 3.58
N GLN A 77 -4.50 3.53 2.87
CA GLN A 77 -5.11 4.31 1.79
C GLN A 77 -5.65 5.66 2.30
N ARG A 78 -6.36 5.70 3.43
CA ARG A 78 -6.83 6.97 4.03
C ARG A 78 -5.69 7.92 4.36
N ILE A 79 -4.56 7.40 4.84
CA ILE A 79 -3.37 8.19 5.11
C ILE A 79 -2.82 8.80 3.82
N GLY A 80 -2.73 8.00 2.75
CA GLY A 80 -2.32 8.47 1.42
C GLY A 80 -3.22 9.58 0.89
N GLU A 81 -4.54 9.38 0.92
CA GLU A 81 -5.54 10.35 0.44
C GLU A 81 -5.50 11.70 1.16
N ALA A 82 -5.07 11.72 2.42
CA ALA A 82 -4.97 12.93 3.21
C ALA A 82 -3.71 13.78 2.91
N SER A 83 -2.81 13.30 2.04
CA SER A 83 -1.62 14.04 1.62
C SER A 83 -1.50 14.07 0.10
N ALA A 84 -1.32 15.27 -0.48
CA ALA A 84 -1.02 15.41 -1.90
C ALA A 84 0.36 14.85 -2.28
N ASN A 85 1.21 14.54 -1.29
CA ASN A 85 2.59 14.13 -1.48
C ASN A 85 2.82 12.63 -1.25
N ILE A 86 1.80 11.87 -0.83
CA ILE A 86 1.92 10.42 -0.63
C ILE A 86 1.08 9.72 -1.68
N GLU A 87 1.72 8.90 -2.51
CA GLU A 87 1.02 8.08 -3.51
C GLU A 87 1.15 6.61 -3.13
N VAL A 88 0.00 5.98 -2.82
CA VAL A 88 -0.06 4.57 -2.39
C VAL A 88 -0.54 3.71 -3.55
N ARG A 89 0.16 2.59 -3.77
CA ARG A 89 -0.18 1.54 -4.73
C ARG A 89 -0.19 0.18 -4.05
N PHE A 90 -0.90 -0.77 -4.64
CA PHE A 90 -1.08 -2.11 -4.09
C PHE A 90 -0.58 -3.17 -5.06
N ALA A 91 0.29 -4.05 -4.56
CA ALA A 91 0.80 -5.20 -5.29
C ALA A 91 0.14 -6.46 -4.72
N ASP A 92 -0.61 -7.20 -5.55
CA ASP A 92 -1.01 -8.54 -5.13
C ASP A 92 0.24 -9.41 -4.93
N ARG A 93 0.34 -10.03 -3.76
CA ARG A 93 1.51 -10.82 -3.33
C ARG A 93 1.86 -11.92 -4.33
N ASP A 94 0.84 -12.58 -4.86
CA ASP A 94 0.98 -13.77 -5.68
C ASP A 94 1.26 -13.38 -7.14
N GLU A 95 0.67 -12.28 -7.62
CA GLU A 95 0.95 -11.73 -8.96
C GLU A 95 2.33 -11.05 -9.06
N HIS A 96 2.81 -10.44 -7.98
CA HIS A 96 4.11 -9.77 -7.90
C HIS A 96 5.13 -10.57 -7.06
N ALA A 97 5.28 -11.87 -7.35
CA ALA A 97 6.17 -12.78 -6.61
C ALA A 97 7.65 -12.33 -6.56
N ASP A 98 8.12 -11.63 -7.59
CA ASP A 98 9.48 -11.08 -7.67
C ASP A 98 9.71 -9.91 -6.70
N LEU A 99 8.66 -9.17 -6.34
CA LEU A 99 8.68 -8.18 -5.27
C LEU A 99 8.49 -8.86 -3.92
N SER A 100 7.45 -9.68 -3.77
CA SER A 100 7.05 -10.23 -2.46
C SER A 100 8.11 -11.16 -1.86
N SER A 101 8.82 -11.94 -2.69
CA SER A 101 9.97 -12.75 -2.24
C SER A 101 11.11 -11.94 -1.64
N GLN A 102 11.30 -10.69 -2.06
CA GLN A 102 12.30 -9.78 -1.51
C GLN A 102 11.84 -9.09 -0.21
N LEU A 103 10.55 -9.20 0.13
CA LEU A 103 9.92 -8.63 1.34
C LEU A 103 9.65 -9.70 2.41
N ALA A 104 10.30 -10.86 2.32
CA ALA A 104 10.03 -11.97 3.23
C ALA A 104 10.39 -11.62 4.68
N ILE A 105 9.42 -11.80 5.59
CA ILE A 105 9.59 -11.61 7.03
C ILE A 105 9.53 -12.97 7.71
N ASN A 106 10.57 -13.30 8.48
CA ASN A 106 10.76 -14.62 9.07
C ASN A 106 10.68 -15.73 8.01
N ALA A 107 11.40 -15.55 6.90
CA ALA A 107 11.43 -16.43 5.72
C ALA A 107 10.06 -16.68 5.05
N GLY A 108 9.04 -15.91 5.39
CA GLY A 108 7.69 -16.03 4.85
C GLY A 108 7.28 -14.81 4.03
N VAL A 109 6.57 -15.06 2.94
CA VAL A 109 5.96 -14.01 2.09
C VAL A 109 4.67 -13.51 2.76
N ARG A 110 4.84 -12.68 3.79
CA ARG A 110 3.75 -12.17 4.62
C ARG A 110 3.14 -10.91 4.03
N VAL A 111 1.88 -10.66 4.34
CA VAL A 111 1.16 -9.45 3.94
C VAL A 111 0.25 -8.97 5.08
N PRO A 112 -0.01 -7.66 5.20
CA PRO A 112 0.53 -6.59 4.35
C PRO A 112 1.98 -6.22 4.71
N VAL A 113 2.77 -5.78 3.72
CA VAL A 113 4.09 -5.15 3.91
C VAL A 113 4.11 -3.86 3.10
N ALA A 114 4.52 -2.74 3.71
CA ALA A 114 4.52 -1.42 3.09
C ALA A 114 5.95 -0.96 2.80
N VAL A 115 6.27 -0.80 1.51
CA VAL A 115 7.56 -0.30 1.04
C VAL A 115 7.45 1.18 0.79
N PHE A 116 8.16 1.97 1.60
CA PHE A 116 8.24 3.42 1.48
C PHE A 116 9.44 3.81 0.64
N MET A 117 9.23 4.73 -0.30
CA MET A 117 10.25 5.21 -1.21
C MET A 117 10.24 6.73 -1.28
N ALA A 118 11.41 7.30 -1.50
CA ALA A 118 11.57 8.72 -1.77
C ALA A 118 11.01 9.11 -3.15
N GLU A 119 11.13 10.38 -3.52
CA GLU A 119 10.63 10.92 -4.78
C GLU A 119 11.31 10.34 -6.03
N ASP A 120 12.53 9.85 -5.88
CA ASP A 120 13.36 9.19 -6.89
C ASP A 120 13.29 7.66 -6.83
N PHE A 121 12.36 7.11 -6.04
CA PHE A 121 12.12 5.68 -5.82
C PHE A 121 13.21 4.96 -5.00
N GLU A 122 14.17 5.69 -4.43
CA GLU A 122 15.11 5.08 -3.48
C GLU A 122 14.37 4.53 -2.26
N LEU A 123 14.79 3.35 -1.82
CA LEU A 123 14.19 2.67 -0.68
C LEU A 123 14.42 3.48 0.61
N VAL A 124 13.34 3.76 1.34
CA VAL A 124 13.40 4.41 2.65
C VAL A 124 13.20 3.38 3.76
N SER A 125 12.14 2.58 3.69
CA SER A 125 11.83 1.54 4.67
C SER A 125 10.88 0.48 4.10
N THR A 126 10.85 -0.69 4.74
CA THR A 126 9.92 -1.81 4.46
C THR A 126 9.21 -2.23 5.74
#